data_AF-A0A831R9E1-F1
#
_entry.id   AF-A0A831R9E1-F1
#
_cell.length_a   1.000
_cell.length_b   1.000
_cell.length_c   1.000
_cell.angle_alpha   90.00
_cell.angle_beta   90.00
_cell.angle_gamma   90.00
#
_symmetry.space_group_name_H-M   'P 1'
#
loop_
_entity.id
_entity.type
_entity.pdbx_description
1 polymer ?
#
loop_
_entity_poly.entity_id
_entity_poly.type
_entity_poly.pdbx_seq_one_letter_code
_entity_poly.pdbx_strand_id
1 'polypeptide(L)'
;MEIVLLAGFGGGIIRGLVGFVKHQYSYKEVPFELPYFISMMMVSGLIGGVATLSVRELGMSFLGIETLSPALSLIIGYAGGDFLENIYKIILKKPTLFKLPKNNGD
;
A
#
# COMPACT_ATOMS: atom_id res chain seq x y z
N MET A 1 2.32 17.19 9.58
CA MET A 1 1.27 16.23 9.15
C MET A 1 1.15 16.19 7.62
N GLU A 2 1.05 17.34 6.97
CA GLU A 2 0.84 17.44 5.51
C GLU A 2 1.93 16.74 4.68
N ILE A 3 3.21 16.95 5.02
CA ILE A 3 4.35 16.36 4.29
C ILE A 3 4.31 14.82 4.33
N VAL A 4 3.87 14.24 5.46
CA VAL A 4 3.75 12.79 5.63
C VAL A 4 2.62 12.27 4.73
N LEU A 5 1.46 12.94 4.72
CA LEU A 5 0.34 12.55 3.87
C LEU A 5 0.69 12.63 2.39
N LEU A 6 1.36 13.73 2.00
CA LEU A 6 1.79 13.98 0.63
C LEU A 6 2.83 12.95 0.17
N ALA A 7 3.75 12.55 1.06
CA ALA A 7 4.71 11.49 0.79
C ALA A 7 4.01 10.13 0.61
N GLY A 8 3.03 9.80 1.44
CA GLY A 8 2.25 8.56 1.30
C GLY A 8 1.43 8.52 0.01
N PHE A 9 0.80 9.65 -0.33
CA PHE A 9 0.12 9.82 -1.61
C PHE A 9 1.08 9.67 -2.80
N GLY A 10 2.27 10.29 -2.71
CA GLY A 10 3.33 10.15 -3.71
C GLY A 10 3.80 8.72 -3.89
N GLY A 11 3.99 7.97 -2.80
CA GLY A 11 4.28 6.53 -2.85
C GLY A 11 3.20 5.74 -3.59
N GLY A 12 1.93 6.04 -3.31
CA GLY A 12 0.79 5.46 -4.00
C GLY A 12 0.77 5.75 -5.51
N ILE A 13 1.12 6.98 -5.92
CA ILE A 13 1.26 7.32 -7.35
C ILE A 13 2.39 6.52 -7.98
N ILE A 14 3.56 6.40 -7.35
CA ILE A 14 4.69 5.63 -7.89
C ILE A 14 4.27 4.16 -8.13
N ARG A 15 3.53 3.56 -7.20
CA ARG A 15 2.96 2.21 -7.38
C ARG A 15 2.00 2.15 -8.57
N GLY A 16 1.14 3.15 -8.70
CA GLY A 16 0.22 3.29 -9.84
C GLY A 16 0.96 3.36 -11.17
N LEU A 17 2.02 4.17 -11.26
CA LEU A 17 2.86 4.31 -12.45
C LEU A 17 3.52 2.99 -12.82
N VAL A 18 4.10 2.27 -11.85
CA VAL A 18 4.69 0.96 -12.09
C VAL A 18 3.64 -0.03 -12.59
N GLY A 19 2.43 -0.02 -12.01
CA GLY A 19 1.32 -0.86 -12.47
C GLY A 19 0.88 -0.54 -13.90
N PHE A 20 0.78 0.75 -14.23
CA PHE A 20 0.45 1.22 -15.57
C PHE A 20 1.50 0.81 -16.60
N VAL A 21 2.78 1.02 -16.29
CA VAL A 21 3.90 0.62 -17.15
C VAL A 21 3.89 -0.89 -17.38
N LYS A 22 3.69 -1.70 -16.33
CA LYS A 22 3.57 -3.16 -16.46
C LYS A 22 2.39 -3.57 -17.36
N HIS A 23 1.26 -2.89 -17.23
CA HIS A 23 0.09 -3.13 -18.07
C HIS A 23 0.42 -2.83 -19.55
N GLN A 24 1.05 -1.69 -19.82
CA GLN A 24 1.47 -1.30 -21.18
C GLN A 24 2.45 -2.31 -21.80
N TYR A 25 3.41 -2.85 -21.04
CA TYR A 25 4.36 -3.85 -21.54
C TYR A 25 3.78 -5.27 -21.70
N SER A 26 2.71 -5.60 -20.97
CA SER A 26 2.16 -6.96 -20.99
C SER A 26 1.23 -7.23 -22.18
N TYR A 27 0.69 -6.18 -22.80
CA TYR A 27 -0.29 -6.28 -23.87
C TYR A 27 0.26 -5.63 -25.15
N LYS A 28 0.12 -6.32 -26.28
CA LYS A 28 0.78 -5.94 -27.54
C LYS A 28 0.27 -4.62 -28.15
N GLU A 29 -0.94 -4.17 -27.78
CA GLU A 29 -1.52 -2.91 -28.25
C GLU A 29 -2.52 -2.37 -27.19
N VAL A 30 -2.06 -1.51 -26.26
CA VAL A 30 -2.96 -0.81 -25.33
C VAL A 30 -2.98 0.67 -25.71
N PRO A 31 -4.12 1.22 -26.15
CA PRO A 31 -4.21 2.66 -26.39
C PRO A 31 -3.96 3.42 -25.07
N PHE A 32 -3.14 4.47 -25.14
CA PHE A 32 -2.95 5.35 -24.00
C PHE A 32 -4.20 6.21 -23.80
N GLU A 33 -5.04 5.84 -22.84
CA GLU A 33 -6.19 6.63 -22.44
C GLU A 33 -5.84 7.54 -21.26
N LEU A 34 -5.71 8.84 -21.54
CA LEU A 34 -5.35 9.84 -20.52
C LEU A 34 -6.32 9.87 -19.32
N PRO A 35 -7.65 9.78 -19.49
CA PRO A 35 -8.58 9.74 -18.34
C PRO A 35 -8.39 8.50 -17.47
N TYR A 36 -8.13 7.33 -18.09
CA TYR A 36 -7.84 6.09 -17.37
C TYR A 36 -6.53 6.20 -16.59
N PHE A 37 -5.48 6.74 -17.21
CA PHE A 37 -4.20 6.97 -16.54
C PHE A 37 -4.36 7.88 -15.31
N ILE A 38 -5.00 9.04 -15.47
CA ILE A 38 -5.17 10.00 -14.38
C ILE A 38 -6.04 9.42 -13.26
N SER A 39 -7.17 8.81 -13.60
CA SER A 39 -8.05 8.18 -12.60
C SER A 39 -7.32 7.08 -11.83
N MET A 40 -6.55 6.23 -12.51
CA MET A 40 -5.77 5.18 -11.87
C MET A 40 -4.66 5.74 -10.96
N MET A 41 -3.96 6.80 -11.39
CA MET A 41 -2.96 7.46 -10.55
C MET A 41 -3.58 8.09 -9.31
N MET A 42 -4.72 8.76 -9.45
CA MET A 42 -5.45 9.38 -8.34
C MET A 42 -5.96 8.34 -7.35
N VAL A 43 -6.58 7.27 -7.84
CA VAL A 43 -7.05 6.16 -6.98
C VAL A 43 -5.87 5.52 -6.24
N SER A 44 -4.77 5.25 -6.94
CA SER A 44 -3.59 4.65 -6.31
C SER A 44 -2.95 5.59 -5.28
N GLY A 45 -2.86 6.88 -5.57
CA GLY A 45 -2.38 7.89 -4.64
C GLY A 45 -3.26 7.99 -3.39
N LEU A 46 -4.58 8.03 -3.56
CA LEU A 46 -5.54 8.07 -2.44
C LEU A 46 -5.39 6.83 -1.54
N ILE A 47 -5.27 5.63 -2.14
CA ILE A 47 -5.02 4.38 -1.40
C ILE A 47 -3.70 4.47 -0.62
N GLY A 48 -2.64 5.00 -1.22
CA GLY A 48 -1.34 5.19 -0.56
C GLY A 48 -1.44 6.15 0.63
N GLY A 49 -2.15 7.27 0.48
CA GLY A 49 -2.40 8.22 1.57
C GLY A 49 -3.22 7.61 2.71
N VAL A 50 -4.28 6.85 2.39
CA VAL A 50 -5.10 6.15 3.38
C VAL A 50 -4.31 5.07 4.11
N ALA A 51 -3.43 4.33 3.40
CA ALA A 51 -2.56 3.34 4.00
C ALA A 51 -1.59 3.97 5.01
N THR A 52 -0.94 5.07 4.63
CA THR A 52 -0.10 5.86 5.55
C THR A 52 -0.87 6.32 6.78
N LEU A 53 -2.07 6.87 6.62
CA LEU A 53 -2.89 7.32 7.75
C LEU A 53 -3.23 6.16 8.68
N SER A 54 -3.64 5.03 8.12
CA SER A 54 -4.01 3.84 8.88
C SER A 54 -2.83 3.28 9.67
N VAL A 55 -1.65 3.19 9.04
CA VAL A 55 -0.41 2.77 9.71
C VAL A 55 0.03 3.77 10.77
N ARG A 56 -0.19 5.06 10.55
CA ARG A 56 0.12 6.07 11.56
C ARG A 56 -0.73 5.84 12.81
N GLU A 57 -2.03 5.76 12.68
CA GLU A 57 -2.91 5.58 13.86
C GLU A 57 -2.66 4.21 14.54
N LEU A 58 -2.55 3.13 13.76
CA LEU A 58 -2.31 1.78 14.28
C LEU A 58 -0.89 1.60 14.84
N GLY A 59 0.12 2.08 14.12
CA GLY A 59 1.54 1.92 14.41
C GLY A 59 2.03 2.84 15.52
N MET A 60 1.53 4.08 15.62
CA MET A 60 1.83 4.95 16.77
C MET A 60 1.25 4.33 18.07
N SER A 61 0.06 3.74 18.00
CA SER A 61 -0.56 3.06 19.15
C SER A 61 0.17 1.77 19.54
N PHE A 62 0.71 1.01 18.58
CA PHE A 62 1.30 -0.31 18.82
C PHE A 62 2.82 -0.30 19.06
N LEU A 63 3.59 0.51 18.33
CA LEU A 63 5.06 0.53 18.37
C LEU A 63 5.63 1.64 19.26
N GLY A 64 4.80 2.52 19.82
CA GLY A 64 5.25 3.68 20.61
C GLY A 64 6.08 4.69 19.78
N ILE A 65 6.00 4.61 18.45
CA ILE A 65 6.70 5.52 17.55
C ILE A 65 5.87 6.80 17.49
N GLU A 66 6.33 7.88 18.12
CA GLU A 66 5.57 9.14 18.17
C GLU A 66 5.54 9.89 16.83
N THR A 67 6.48 9.61 15.93
CA THR A 67 6.60 10.34 14.66
C THR A 67 6.92 9.43 13.47
N LEU A 68 6.16 9.60 12.39
CA LEU A 68 6.38 8.95 11.11
C LEU A 68 7.20 9.87 10.21
N SER A 69 8.37 9.39 9.77
CA SER A 69 9.19 10.17 8.83
C SER A 69 8.52 10.22 7.44
N PRO A 70 8.70 11.32 6.68
CA PRO A 70 8.18 11.40 5.32
C PRO A 70 8.70 10.28 4.40
N ALA A 71 9.96 9.86 4.58
CA ALA A 71 10.54 8.76 3.82
C ALA A 71 9.85 7.42 4.11
N LEU A 72 9.55 7.13 5.38
CA LEU A 72 8.81 5.93 5.75
C LEU A 72 7.37 5.98 5.23
N SER A 73 6.74 7.16 5.28
CA SER A 73 5.42 7.36 4.70
C SER A 73 5.36 7.08 3.20
N LEU A 74 6.38 7.50 2.44
CA LEU A 74 6.49 7.19 1.02
C LEU A 74 6.53 5.67 0.76
N ILE A 75 7.31 4.95 1.57
CA ILE A 75 7.42 3.48 1.47
C ILE A 75 6.09 2.82 1.81
N ILE A 76 5.41 3.27 2.88
CA ILE A 76 4.09 2.76 3.27
C ILE A 76 3.07 3.01 2.15
N GLY A 77 3.05 4.21 1.58
CA GLY A 77 2.16 4.53 0.47
C GLY A 77 2.43 3.69 -0.79
N TYR A 78 3.70 3.40 -1.09
CA TYR A 78 4.09 2.54 -2.20
C TYR A 78 3.72 1.07 -1.99
N ALA A 79 3.91 0.54 -0.78
CA ALA A 79 3.54 -0.84 -0.45
C ALA A 79 2.02 -1.00 -0.24
N GLY A 80 1.34 0.06 0.22
CA GLY A 80 -0.10 0.16 0.33
C GLY A 80 -0.72 -0.93 1.21
N GLY A 81 -1.64 -1.71 0.60
CA GLY A 81 -2.36 -2.79 1.27
C GLY A 81 -1.46 -3.91 1.80
N ASP A 82 -0.39 -4.26 1.08
CA ASP A 82 0.53 -5.32 1.51
C ASP A 82 1.22 -4.95 2.82
N PHE A 83 1.53 -3.66 3.01
CA PHE A 83 2.10 -3.18 4.26
C PHE A 83 1.08 -3.29 5.40
N LEU A 84 -0.16 -2.86 5.18
CA LEU A 84 -1.24 -2.96 6.16
C LEU A 84 -1.51 -4.41 6.58
N GLU A 85 -1.55 -5.34 5.62
CA GLU A 85 -1.75 -6.76 5.90
C GLU A 85 -0.62 -7.30 6.79
N ASN A 86 0.63 -6.94 6.51
CA ASN A 86 1.77 -7.38 7.31
C ASN A 86 1.75 -6.79 8.72
N ILE A 87 1.40 -5.50 8.88
CA ILE A 87 1.22 -4.89 10.20
C ILE A 87 0.11 -5.60 10.98
N TYR A 88 -1.02 -5.89 10.32
CA TYR A 88 -2.13 -6.63 10.94
C TYR A 88 -1.72 -8.02 11.43
N LYS A 89 -0.94 -8.77 10.62
CA LYS A 89 -0.38 -10.08 11.02
C LYS A 89 0.53 -9.97 12.25
N ILE A 90 1.37 -8.94 12.32
CA ILE A 90 2.27 -8.68 13.47
C ILE A 90 1.46 -8.40 14.73
N ILE A 91 0.47 -7.52 14.66
CA ILE A 91 -0.39 -7.15 15.79
C ILE A 91 -1.13 -8.38 16.34
N LEU A 92 -1.67 -9.22 15.46
CA LEU A 92 -2.40 -10.43 15.86
C LEU A 92 -1.51 -11.63 16.23
N LYS A 93 -0.18 -11.51 16.11
CA LYS A 93 0.78 -12.62 16.29
C LYS A 93 0.42 -13.89 15.52
N LYS A 94 -0.29 -13.76 14.39
CA LYS A 94 -0.67 -14.87 13.51
C LYS A 94 0.05 -14.71 12.18
N PRO A 95 0.94 -15.65 11.80
CA PRO A 95 1.67 -15.55 10.54
C PRO A 95 0.74 -15.70 9.32
N THR A 96 -0.44 -16.33 9.49
CA THR A 96 -1.41 -16.55 8.42
C THR A 96 -2.81 -16.08 8.80
N LEU A 97 -3.45 -15.33 7.90
CA LEU A 97 -4.88 -14.98 7.98
C LEU A 97 -5.77 -16.21 7.76
N PHE A 98 -5.33 -17.12 6.89
CA PHE A 98 -5.99 -18.38 6.60
C PHE A 98 -5.42 -19.51 7.48
N LYS A 99 -6.29 -20.19 8.21
CA LYS A 99 -6.00 -21.54 8.73
C LYS A 99 -6.22 -22.51 7.56
N LEU A 100 -5.15 -23.12 7.06
CA LEU A 100 -5.30 -24.27 6.18
C LEU A 100 -6.05 -25.37 6.96
N PRO A 101 -7.06 -26.04 6.36
CA PRO A 101 -7.68 -27.18 7.00
C PRO A 101 -6.60 -28.22 7.30
N LYS A 102 -6.57 -28.70 8.54
CA LYS A 102 -5.65 -29.74 8.99
C LYS A 102 -5.99 -31.01 8.22
N ASN A 103 -5.15 -31.40 7.25
CA ASN A 103 -5.27 -32.69 6.61
C ASN A 103 -4.85 -33.74 7.64
N ASN A 104 -5.83 -34.42 8.24
CA ASN A 104 -5.58 -35.58 9.10
C ASN A 104 -5.30 -36.77 8.18
N GLY A 105 -4.05 -36.93 7.79
CA GLY A 105 -3.60 -38.02 6.94
C GLY A 105 -2.16 -38.40 7.23
N ASP A 106 -1.88 -38.69 8.50
CA ASP A 106 -0.77 -39.53 8.99
C ASP A 106 -1.24 -40.23 10.28
#